data_AF-A0A6I6MTK7-F1
#
_entry.id   AF-A0A6I6MTK7-F1
#
_cell.length_a   1.000
_cell.length_b   1.000
_cell.length_c   1.000
_cell.angle_alpha   90.00
_cell.angle_beta   90.00
_cell.angle_gamma   90.00
#
_symmetry.space_group_name_H-M   'P 1'
#
loop_
_entity.id
_entity.type
_entity.pdbx_description
1 polymer ?
#
loop_
_entity_poly.entity_id
_entity_poly.type
_entity_poly.pdbx_seq_one_letter_code
_entity_poly.pdbx_strand_id
1 'polypeptide(L)' 'MNHCCDSMERDLAQVCGQHADRFDCPDALITFNSETKRYGLIIHDGGSSAMTIAFCPWCGANLQSRGRTE' A
#
# COMPACT_ATOMS: atom_id res chain seq x y z
N MET A 1 -7.65 5.22 12.85
CA MET A 1 -7.37 5.15 11.40
C MET A 1 -5.89 5.45 11.21
N ASN A 2 -5.07 4.40 11.03
CA ASN A 2 -3.62 4.55 10.86
C ASN A 2 -3.26 5.01 9.44
N HIS A 3 -4.20 4.84 8.50
CA HIS A 3 -4.10 5.26 7.11
C HIS A 3 -5.09 6.38 6.81
N CYS A 4 -5.01 6.95 5.61
CA CYS A 4 -5.79 8.15 5.26
C CYS A 4 -7.29 7.89 5.02
N CYS A 5 -7.70 6.65 4.74
CA CYS A 5 -9.10 6.25 4.55
C CYS A 5 -9.29 4.74 4.78
N ASP A 6 -10.55 4.32 4.91
CA ASP A 6 -10.89 2.92 5.18
C ASP A 6 -10.47 1.99 4.06
N SER A 7 -10.60 2.42 2.79
CA SER A 7 -10.23 1.60 1.64
C SER A 7 -8.75 1.25 1.65
N MET A 8 -7.90 2.21 2.05
CA MET A 8 -6.46 2.01 2.15
C MET A 8 -6.11 1.03 3.28
N GLU A 9 -6.77 1.16 4.43
CA GLU A 9 -6.59 0.26 5.56
C GLU A 9 -7.05 -1.16 5.25
N ARG A 10 -8.20 -1.31 4.57
CA ARG A 10 -8.72 -2.61 4.12
C ARG A 10 -7.80 -3.28 3.12
N ASP A 11 -7.27 -2.54 2.14
CA ASP A 11 -6.33 -3.10 1.17
C ASP A 11 -5.09 -3.63 1.89
N LEU A 12 -4.43 -2.82 2.73
CA LEU A 12 -3.22 -3.22 3.45
C LEU A 12 -3.45 -4.37 4.45
N ALA A 13 -4.64 -4.47 5.03
CA ALA A 13 -4.99 -5.54 5.96
C ALA A 13 -5.51 -6.82 5.27
N GLN A 14 -5.73 -6.81 3.96
CA GLN A 14 -6.21 -7.98 3.22
C GLN A 14 -5.18 -9.11 3.27
N VAL A 15 -5.67 -10.30 3.62
CA VAL A 15 -4.90 -11.55 3.64
C VAL A 15 -5.51 -12.49 2.59
N CYS A 16 -4.68 -13.04 1.72
CA CYS A 16 -5.10 -13.99 0.70
C CYS A 16 -4.97 -15.42 1.22
N GLY A 17 -6.02 -16.23 1.10
CA GLY A 17 -5.95 -17.66 1.42
C GLY A 17 -5.30 -18.53 0.34
N GLN A 18 -4.93 -17.94 -0.81
CA GLN A 18 -4.36 -18.66 -1.96
C GLN A 18 -2.88 -18.34 -2.21
N HIS A 19 -2.43 -17.17 -1.75
CA HIS A 19 -1.06 -16.71 -1.94
C HIS A 19 -0.44 -16.44 -0.57
N ALA A 20 0.77 -16.96 -0.34
CA ALA A 20 1.50 -16.77 0.91
C ALA A 20 2.07 -15.35 1.01
N ASP A 21 2.52 -14.79 -0.12
CA ASP A 21 2.98 -13.42 -0.22
C ASP A 21 1.85 -12.52 -0.75
N ARG A 22 1.79 -11.29 -0.23
CA ARG A 22 0.93 -10.23 -0.70
C ARG A 22 1.25 -9.82 -2.14
N PHE A 23 2.53 -9.81 -2.53
CA PHE A 23 2.95 -9.42 -3.89
C PHE A 23 2.45 -10.39 -4.97
N ASP A 24 2.21 -11.64 -4.60
CA ASP A 24 1.65 -12.68 -5.48
C ASP A 24 0.12 -12.56 -5.65
N CYS A 25 -0.56 -11.79 -4.79
CA CYS A 25 -2.01 -11.68 -4.83
C CYS A 25 -2.45 -10.54 -5.75
N PRO A 26 -3.21 -10.80 -6.83
CA PRO A 26 -3.66 -9.76 -7.77
C PRO A 26 -4.69 -8.79 -7.16
N ASP A 27 -5.27 -9.13 -6.01
CA ASP A 27 -6.21 -8.28 -5.28
C ASP A 27 -5.51 -7.34 -4.29
N ALA A 28 -4.21 -7.51 -4.05
CA ALA A 28 -3.41 -6.66 -3.18
C ALA A 28 -2.80 -5.52 -3.99
N LEU A 29 -3.33 -4.30 -3.85
CA LEU A 29 -2.95 -3.20 -4.74
C LEU A 29 -1.78 -2.37 -4.21
N ILE A 30 -1.73 -2.10 -2.91
CA ILE A 30 -0.66 -1.29 -2.32
C ILE A 30 0.15 -2.06 -1.27
N THR A 31 1.35 -1.56 -1.02
CA THR A 31 2.23 -1.97 0.07
C THR A 31 2.66 -0.75 0.89
N PHE A 32 3.04 -0.98 2.13
CA PHE A 32 3.59 0.05 3.02
C PHE A 32 4.96 -0.39 3.52
N ASN A 33 5.99 0.40 3.22
CA ASN A 33 7.33 0.20 3.75
C ASN A 33 7.49 1.01 5.04
N SER A 34 7.61 0.30 6.17
CA SER A 34 7.68 0.87 7.52
C SER A 34 8.97 1.65 7.79
N GLU A 35 10.09 1.25 7.18
CA GLU A 35 11.39 1.91 7.32
C GLU A 35 11.41 3.29 6.66
N THR A 36 10.86 3.38 5.46
CA THR A 36 10.82 4.63 4.66
C THR A 36 9.53 5.43 4.89
N LYS A 37 8.54 4.86 5.57
CA LYS A 37 7.19 5.40 5.77
C LYS A 37 6.51 5.79 4.44
N ARG A 38 6.74 4.99 3.40
CA ARG A 38 6.20 5.24 2.05
C ARG A 38 5.23 4.14 1.65
N TYR A 39 4.23 4.56 0.88
CA TYR A 39 3.30 3.66 0.23
C TYR A 39 3.77 3.40 -1.20
N GLY A 40 3.62 2.15 -1.64
CA GLY A 40 3.89 1.75 -3.01
C GLY A 40 2.66 1.12 -3.65
N LEU A 41 2.48 1.34 -4.95
CA LEU A 41 1.60 0.55 -5.80
C LEU A 41 2.37 -0.71 -6.22
N ILE A 42 1.82 -1.88 -5.92
CA ILE A 42 2.42 -3.16 -6.28
C ILE A 42 2.39 -3.31 -7.81
N ILE A 43 3.50 -3.81 -8.37
CA ILE A 43 3.60 -4.15 -9.79
C ILE A 43 3.53 -5.68 -9.88
N HIS A 44 2.45 -6.21 -10.43
CA HIS A 44 2.28 -7.66 -10.63
C HIS A 44 2.99 -8.14 -11.89
N ASP A 45 4.32 -8.02 -11.90
CA ASP A 45 5.22 -8.49 -12.97
C ASP A 45 5.75 -9.92 -12.73
N GLY A 46 5.31 -10.57 -11.64
CA GLY A 46 5.82 -11.86 -11.18
C GLY A 46 6.96 -11.75 -10.16
N GLY A 47 7.31 -10.53 -9.71
CA GLY A 47 8.23 -10.27 -8.61
C GLY A 47 7.63 -9.43 -7.48
N SER A 48 8.49 -8.89 -6.62
CA SER A 48 8.10 -8.06 -5.45
C SER A 48 8.29 -6.57 -5.69
N SER A 49 8.08 -6.12 -6.92
CA SER A 49 8.28 -4.74 -7.35
C SER A 49 7.14 -3.83 -6.86
N ALA A 50 7.47 -2.60 -6.44
CA ALA A 50 6.47 -1.57 -6.15
C ALA A 50 6.96 -0.18 -6.55
N MET A 51 6.04 0.62 -7.09
CA MET A 51 6.28 2.04 -7.42
C MET A 51 5.80 2.91 -6.26
N THR A 52 6.66 3.79 -5.72
CA THR A 52 6.23 4.73 -4.66
C THR A 52 5.12 5.65 -5.19
N ILE A 53 4.05 5.83 -4.40
CA ILE A 53 2.93 6.73 -4.71
C ILE A 53 2.87 7.92 -3.75
N ALA A 54 2.49 9.08 -4.26
CA ALA A 54 2.36 10.32 -3.48
C ALA A 54 0.94 10.60 -2.99
N PHE A 55 -0.07 9.99 -3.61
CA PHE A 55 -1.49 10.21 -3.32
C PHE A 55 -2.22 8.89 -3.13
N CYS A 56 -3.21 8.89 -2.23
CA CYS A 56 -4.07 7.75 -2.01
C CYS A 56 -4.90 7.41 -3.27
N PRO A 57 -4.88 6.16 -3.77
CA PRO A 57 -5.66 5.76 -4.94
C PRO A 57 -7.17 5.88 -4.76
N TRP A 58 -7.65 5.92 -3.51
CA TRP A 58 -9.07 5.92 -3.20
C TRP A 58 -9.63 7.31 -2.86
N CYS A 59 -8.96 8.07 -1.97
CA CYS A 59 -9.47 9.37 -1.51
C CYS A 59 -8.66 10.58 -2.00
N GLY A 60 -7.57 10.37 -2.74
CA GLY A 60 -6.72 11.45 -3.26
C GLY A 60 -5.90 12.20 -2.21
N ALA A 61 -5.90 11.77 -0.95
CA ALA A 61 -5.09 12.42 0.10
C ALA A 61 -3.59 12.37 -0.22
N ASN A 62 -2.88 13.48 0.02
CA ASN A 62 -1.42 13.53 -0.06
C ASN A 62 -0.81 12.67 1.06
N LEU A 63 -0.02 11.66 0.68
CA LEU A 63 0.59 10.71 1.61
C LEU A 63 1.96 11.17 2.11
N GLN A 64 2.63 12.09 1.39
CA GLN A 64 3.97 12.57 1.74
C GLN A 64 3.97 13.45 3.00
N SER A 65 2.87 14.13 3.30
CA SER A 65 2.72 14.94 4.52
C SER A 65 2.43 14.09 5.76
N ARG A 66 1.96 12.85 5.61
CA ARG A 66 1.56 12.00 6.73
C ARG A 66 2.71 11.16 7.31
N GLY A 67 3.84 11.05 6.60
CA GLY A 67 5.05 10.35 7.06
C GLY A 67 6.07 11.24 7.77
N ARG A 68 5.88 12.56 7.75
CA ARG A 68 6.72 13.54 8.46
C ARG A 68 6.02 13.90 9.77
N THR A 69 6.51 13.34 10.88
CA THR A 69 6.34 13.95 12.19
C THR A 69 6.89 15.38 12.11
N GLU A 70 6.04 16.37 12.40
CA GLU A 70 6.51 17.62 12.98
C GLU A 70 7.19 17.35 14.33
#